data_AF-A0A957ZC93-F1
#
_entry.id   AF-A0A957ZC93-F1
#
_cell.length_a   1.000
_cell.length_b   1.000
_cell.length_c   1.000
_cell.angle_alpha   90.00
_cell.angle_beta   90.00
_cell.angle_gamma   90.00
#
_symmetry.space_group_name_H-M   'P 1'
#
loop_
_entity.id
_entity.type
_entity.pdbx_description
1 polymer ?
#
loop_
_entity_poly.entity_id
_entity_poly.type
_entity_poly.pdbx_seq_one_letter_code
_entity_poly.pdbx_strand_id
1 'polypeptide(L)' 'QIQSYAPHMDLIVTQDRARIEALLPDIEIAVCSFPHDLLGRAPNLRWFQNWGAGVDWLRRYPNVQASDLIVTNGS' A
#
# COMPACT_ATOMS: atom_id res chain seq x y z
N GLN A 1 6.90 12.86 -13.07
CA GLN A 1 8.17 12.17 -13.38
C GLN A 1 8.15 10.68 -13.02
N ILE A 2 7.45 10.22 -11.96
CA ILE A 2 7.40 8.79 -11.60
C ILE A 2 6.92 7.88 -12.74
N GLN A 3 5.85 8.24 -13.44
CA GLN A 3 5.27 7.44 -14.53
C GLN A 3 6.28 7.07 -15.65
N SER A 4 7.26 7.93 -15.95
CA SER A 4 8.22 7.65 -17.03
C SER A 4 9.21 6.53 -16.68
N TYR A 5 9.40 6.24 -15.39
CA TYR A 5 10.26 5.15 -14.93
C TYR A 5 9.54 3.80 -14.92
N ALA A 6 8.20 3.80 -14.91
CA ALA A 6 7.37 2.60 -14.91
C ALA A 6 6.16 2.79 -15.86
N PRO A 7 6.38 2.87 -17.18
CA PRO A 7 5.32 3.19 -18.13
C PRO A 7 4.24 2.10 -18.24
N HIS A 8 4.51 0.90 -17.72
CA HIS A 8 3.60 -0.25 -17.70
C HIS A 8 2.73 -0.31 -16.43
N MET A 9 2.94 0.61 -15.47
CA MET A 9 2.15 0.67 -14.24
C MET A 9 1.24 1.89 -14.28
N ASP A 10 0.03 1.77 -13.75
CA ASP A 10 -0.89 2.91 -13.64
C ASP A 10 -0.64 3.68 -12.33
N LEU A 11 -0.12 4.92 -12.45
CA LEU A 11 0.02 5.81 -11.29
C LEU A 11 -1.31 6.46 -10.94
N ILE A 12 -1.85 6.09 -9.79
CA ILE A 12 -3.10 6.65 -9.25
C ILE A 12 -2.77 7.45 -7.99
N VAL A 13 -3.05 8.75 -8.02
CA VAL A 13 -2.93 9.63 -6.85
C VAL A 13 -4.32 9.99 -6.37
N THR A 14 -4.71 9.48 -5.20
CA THR A 14 -6.03 9.74 -4.64
C THR A 14 -6.03 9.62 -3.11
N GLN A 15 -6.98 10.32 -2.49
CA GLN A 15 -7.34 10.15 -1.08
C GLN A 15 -8.79 9.63 -0.94
N ASP A 16 -9.48 9.39 -2.07
CA ASP A 16 -10.85 8.90 -2.07
C ASP A 16 -10.86 7.42 -1.69
N ARG A 17 -11.43 7.15 -0.52
CA ARG A 17 -11.56 5.82 0.04
C ARG A 17 -12.32 4.86 -0.88
N ALA A 18 -13.41 5.30 -1.50
CA ALA A 18 -14.23 4.44 -2.35
C ALA A 18 -13.44 4.04 -3.60
N ARG A 19 -12.68 4.97 -4.18
CA ARG A 19 -11.78 4.71 -5.30
C ARG A 19 -10.67 3.73 -4.92
N ILE A 20 -10.06 3.88 -3.75
CA ILE A 20 -9.03 2.94 -3.26
C ILE A 20 -9.63 1.54 -3.13
N GLU A 21 -10.80 1.40 -2.51
CA GLU A 21 -11.46 0.10 -2.32
C GLU A 21 -11.80 -0.59 -3.64
N ALA A 22 -12.25 0.16 -4.64
CA ALA A 22 -12.56 -0.38 -5.97
C ALA A 22 -11.32 -0.93 -6.70
N LEU A 23 -10.13 -0.41 -6.39
CA LEU A 23 -8.87 -0.76 -7.04
C LEU A 23 -8.04 -1.78 -6.26
N LEU A 24 -8.47 -2.21 -5.07
CA LEU A 24 -7.70 -3.16 -4.23
C LEU A 24 -7.21 -4.41 -4.96
N PRO A 25 -7.98 -5.03 -5.88
CA PRO A 25 -7.48 -6.17 -6.64
C PRO A 25 -6.27 -5.83 -7.52
N ASP A 26 -6.11 -4.59 -7.96
CA ASP A 26 -5.10 -4.20 -8.95
C ASP A 26 -3.89 -3.49 -8.32
N ILE A 27 -3.98 -3.09 -7.05
CA ILE A 27 -2.89 -2.39 -6.36
C ILE A 27 -1.75 -3.35 -6.04
N GLU A 28 -0.63 -3.18 -6.73
CA GLU A 28 0.62 -3.92 -6.45
C GLU A 28 1.55 -3.16 -5.48
N ILE A 29 1.54 -1.82 -5.55
CA ILE A 29 2.41 -0.94 -4.75
C ILE A 29 1.57 0.18 -4.14
N ALA A 30 1.72 0.38 -2.83
CA ALA A 30 1.18 1.53 -2.12
C ALA A 30 2.33 2.39 -1.55
N VAL A 31 2.18 3.70 -1.57
CA VAL A 31 3.18 4.64 -1.05
C VAL A 31 2.51 5.75 -0.24
N CYS A 32 3.27 6.40 0.63
CA CYS A 32 2.81 7.49 1.49
C CYS A 32 1.84 7.02 2.59
N SER A 33 0.55 7.24 2.38
CA SER A 33 -0.52 6.94 3.32
C SER A 33 -1.50 6.03 2.60
N PHE A 34 -1.63 4.80 3.10
CA PHE A 34 -2.59 3.82 2.62
C PHE A 34 -3.44 3.36 3.81
N PRO A 35 -4.77 3.22 3.66
CA PRO A 35 -5.58 2.82 4.79
C PRO A 35 -5.21 1.42 5.29
N HIS A 36 -4.69 1.32 6.52
CA HIS A 36 -4.07 0.09 7.01
C HIS A 36 -5.05 -1.09 7.10
N ASP A 37 -6.34 -0.81 7.33
CA ASP A 37 -7.40 -1.82 7.35
C ASP A 37 -7.67 -2.46 5.98
N LEU A 38 -7.19 -1.86 4.90
CA LEU A 38 -7.27 -2.40 3.55
C LEU A 38 -6.04 -3.21 3.14
N LEU A 39 -4.92 -3.13 3.85
CA LEU A 39 -3.67 -3.80 3.46
C LEU A 39 -3.87 -5.32 3.30
N GLY A 40 -4.56 -5.94 4.25
CA GLY A 40 -4.87 -7.37 4.18
C GLY A 40 -6.03 -7.74 3.25
N ARG A 41 -6.68 -6.75 2.61
CA ARG A 41 -7.75 -6.93 1.62
C ARG A 41 -7.26 -6.72 0.18
N ALA A 42 -6.02 -6.28 -0.01
CA ALA A 42 -5.41 -6.06 -1.32
C ALA A 42 -4.62 -7.32 -1.73
N PRO A 43 -5.19 -8.25 -2.51
CA PRO A 43 -4.60 -9.56 -2.75
C PRO A 43 -3.28 -9.52 -3.53
N ASN A 44 -3.08 -8.48 -4.34
CA ASN A 44 -1.90 -8.31 -5.18
C ASN A 44 -0.87 -7.32 -4.60
N LEU A 45 -1.16 -6.72 -3.43
CA LEU A 45 -0.27 -5.77 -2.80
C LEU A 45 0.98 -6.49 -2.30
N ARG A 46 2.13 -6.14 -2.91
CA ARG A 46 3.43 -6.74 -2.58
C ARG A 46 4.36 -5.81 -1.82
N TRP A 47 4.15 -4.49 -1.93
CA TRP A 47 4.99 -3.51 -1.28
C TRP A 47 4.20 -2.28 -0.81
N PHE A 48 4.37 -1.93 0.46
CA PHE A 48 3.91 -0.67 1.03
C PHE A 48 5.08 0.16 1.56
N GLN A 49 5.33 1.31 0.95
CA GLN A 49 6.28 2.30 1.44
C GLN A 49 5.56 3.34 2.31
N ASN A 50 5.65 3.18 3.62
CA ASN A 50 5.17 4.15 4.61
C ASN A 50 6.12 5.36 4.65
N TRP A 51 5.58 6.58 4.67
CA TRP A 51 6.40 7.80 4.85
C TRP A 51 6.59 8.20 6.31
N GLY A 52 5.77 7.66 7.22
CA GLY A 52 5.98 7.81 8.66
C GLY A 52 7.08 6.87 9.18
N ALA A 53 7.82 7.29 10.20
CA ALA A 53 8.87 6.48 10.82
C ALA A 53 8.30 5.29 11.63
N GLY A 54 7.11 5.44 12.24
CA GLY A 54 6.51 4.42 13.09
C GLY A 54 5.74 3.36 12.30
N VAL A 55 6.04 2.08 12.59
CA VAL A 55 5.29 0.91 12.07
C VAL A 55 4.59 0.09 13.16
N ASP A 56 4.49 0.63 14.38
CA ASP A 56 3.78 0.01 15.53
C ASP A 56 2.33 -0.35 15.24
N TRP A 57 1.70 0.33 14.27
CA TRP A 57 0.35 0.03 13.82
C TRP A 57 0.22 -1.39 13.25
N LEU A 58 1.30 -1.99 12.73
CA LEU A 58 1.29 -3.37 12.24
C LEU A 58 0.82 -4.37 13.29
N ARG A 59 1.10 -4.12 14.58
CA ARG A 59 0.65 -4.95 15.70
C ARG A 59 -0.87 -5.16 15.73
N ARG A 60 -1.64 -4.23 15.14
CA ARG A 60 -3.11 -4.29 15.07
C ARG A 60 -3.63 -5.12 13.89
N TYR A 61 -2.76 -5.51 12.95
CA TYR A 61 -3.10 -6.22 11.72
C TYR A 61 -2.29 -7.51 11.59
N PRO A 62 -2.63 -8.55 12.39
CA PRO A 62 -1.88 -9.82 12.39
C PRO A 62 -1.91 -10.53 11.03
N ASN A 63 -2.98 -10.36 10.26
CA ASN A 63 -3.08 -10.87 8.89
C ASN A 63 -2.06 -10.24 7.93
N VAL A 64 -1.70 -8.97 8.15
CA VAL A 64 -0.65 -8.29 7.38
C VAL A 64 0.73 -8.74 7.84
N GLN A 65 0.92 -8.97 9.15
CA GLN A 65 2.20 -9.51 9.67
C GLN A 65 2.47 -10.94 9.18
N ALA A 66 1.42 -11.72 8.94
CA ALA A 66 1.53 -13.10 8.47
C ALA A 66 1.58 -13.23 6.93
N SER A 67 1.48 -12.13 6.18
CA SER A 67 1.53 -12.14 4.72
C SER A 67 2.95 -11.91 4.20
N ASP A 68 3.14 -12.12 2.89
CA ASP A 68 4.38 -11.82 2.18
C ASP A 68 4.52 -10.32 1.83
N LEU A 69 3.67 -9.44 2.40
CA LEU A 69 3.73 -8.00 2.15
C LEU A 69 5.02 -7.41 2.72
N ILE A 70 5.83 -6.80 1.86
CA ILE A 70 6.98 -6.00 2.28
C ILE A 70 6.50 -4.62 2.73
N VAL A 71 6.82 -4.23 3.96
CA VAL A 71 6.57 -2.88 4.49
C VAL A 71 7.90 -2.19 4.80
N THR A 72 8.13 -1.05 4.16
CA THR A 72 9.29 -0.19 4.43
C THR A 72 8.83 1.16 4.97
N ASN A 73 9.69 1.85 5.71
CA ASN A 73 9.42 3.17 6.27
C ASN A 73 10.49 4.20 5.80
N GLY A 74 10.33 5.46 6.19
CA GLY A 74 11.24 6.55 5.81
C GLY A 74 12.33 6.88 6.83
N SER A 75 12.71 5.94 7.70
CA SER A 75 13.72 6.14 8.74
C SER A 75 15.12 5.69 8.30
#